data_AF-A0A9Q4L387-F1
#
_entry.id   AF-A0A9Q4L387-F1
#
_cell.length_a   1.000
_cell.length_b   1.000
_cell.length_c   1.000
_cell.angle_alpha   90.00
_cell.angle_beta   90.00
_cell.angle_gamma   90.00
#
_symmetry.space_group_name_H-M   'P 1'
#
loop_
_entity.id
_entity.type
_entity.pdbx_description
1 polymer ?
#
loop_
_entity_poly.entity_id
_entity_poly.type
_entity_poly.pdbx_seq_one_letter_code
_entity_poly.pdbx_strand_id
1 'polypeptide(L)'
;MTEELTPPDWLKVLLALYESQIATIDLPIQGSLAVDPNNPAYSETDLEVDEFNEAMSFLRDTGLVEIPQSDHYIITGKGFSVVHDWKQRQQQTRAETQRSKRQNNVNRIIGYLTLGLVAISAINAVASSVASINSTGVFFGFSYESWSIIVALLSILVAIGIGIEAVQSGILNPYNPEEIREDS
;
A
#
# COMPACT_ATOMS: atom_id res chain seq x y z
N MET A 1 5.69 3.14 3.92
CA MET A 1 4.64 3.04 4.96
C MET A 1 3.41 3.71 4.41
N THR A 2 2.32 2.97 4.15
CA THR A 2 1.04 3.62 3.87
C THR A 2 0.49 4.07 5.21
N GLU A 3 0.51 5.37 5.45
CA GLU A 3 -0.23 5.98 6.56
C GLU A 3 -1.69 5.54 6.41
N GLU A 4 -2.13 4.64 7.30
CA GLU A 4 -3.50 4.17 7.30
C GLU A 4 -4.34 5.39 7.70
N LEU A 5 -5.05 5.96 6.73
CA LEU A 5 -5.89 7.14 6.93
C LEU A 5 -6.89 6.82 8.05
N THR A 6 -6.59 7.28 9.25
CA THR A 6 -7.48 7.17 10.39
C THR A 6 -8.71 8.02 10.07
N PRO A 7 -9.91 7.42 10.03
CA PRO A 7 -11.11 8.17 9.74
C PRO A 7 -11.31 9.23 10.85
N PRO A 8 -11.72 10.45 10.50
CA PRO A 8 -12.05 11.45 11.51
C PRO A 8 -13.22 10.96 12.38
N ASP A 9 -13.30 11.42 13.63
CA ASP A 9 -14.21 10.83 14.63
C ASP A 9 -15.69 10.95 14.24
N TRP A 10 -16.09 12.08 13.64
CA TRP A 10 -17.44 12.24 13.09
C TRP A 10 -17.79 11.20 12.02
N LEU A 11 -16.80 10.75 11.24
CA LEU A 11 -17.02 9.74 10.21
C LEU A 11 -17.15 8.34 10.82
N LYS A 12 -16.43 8.05 11.91
CA LYS A 12 -16.60 6.80 12.67
C LYS A 12 -18.03 6.70 13.20
N VAL A 13 -18.54 7.76 13.81
CA VAL A 13 -19.93 7.84 14.30
C VAL A 13 -20.91 7.66 13.14
N LEU A 14 -20.71 8.36 12.03
CA LEU A 14 -21.59 8.25 10.86
C LEU A 14 -21.59 6.84 10.24
N LEU A 15 -20.42 6.15 10.25
CA LEU A 15 -20.29 4.77 9.81
C LEU A 15 -21.02 3.79 10.74
N ALA A 16 -20.89 3.95 12.06
CA ALA A 16 -21.61 3.13 13.04
C ALA A 16 -23.14 3.31 12.93
N LEU A 17 -23.60 4.55 12.74
CA LEU A 17 -25.00 4.84 12.47
C LEU A 17 -25.50 4.18 11.17
N TYR A 18 -24.65 4.13 10.14
CA TYR A 18 -24.99 3.49 8.88
C TYR A 18 -25.03 1.96 8.99
N GLU A 19 -24.08 1.37 9.71
CA GLU A 19 -23.94 -0.09 9.85
C GLU A 19 -24.98 -0.69 10.77
N SER A 20 -25.39 0.04 11.80
CA SER A 20 -26.47 -0.38 12.69
C SER A 20 -27.81 -0.53 11.97
N GLN A 21 -27.99 -0.04 10.72
CA GLN A 21 -29.15 -0.18 9.82
C GLN A 21 -30.56 0.07 10.42
N ILE A 22 -30.64 0.42 11.71
CA ILE A 22 -31.85 0.35 12.54
C ILE A 22 -31.95 1.57 13.48
N ALA A 23 -30.87 2.32 13.73
CA ALA A 23 -30.83 3.17 14.91
C ALA A 23 -31.57 4.51 14.75
N THR A 24 -32.91 4.47 14.82
CA THR A 24 -33.66 5.47 15.59
C THR A 24 -33.04 5.49 17.00
N ILE A 25 -32.16 6.45 17.28
CA ILE A 25 -31.50 6.59 18.58
C ILE A 25 -32.46 7.26 19.56
N ASP A 26 -33.04 6.54 20.52
CA ASP A 26 -33.85 7.19 21.57
C ASP A 26 -33.02 8.17 22.42
N LEU A 27 -33.39 9.46 22.42
CA LEU A 27 -32.88 10.40 23.41
C LEU A 27 -33.83 10.47 24.63
N PRO A 28 -33.30 10.60 25.86
CA PRO A 28 -34.13 10.92 27.00
C PRO A 28 -34.73 12.33 26.84
N ILE A 29 -36.06 12.40 26.90
CA ILE A 29 -36.86 13.64 26.88
C ILE A 29 -36.46 14.53 28.06
N GLN A 30 -35.45 15.39 27.88
CA GLN A 30 -35.28 16.72 28.50
C GLN A 30 -33.84 17.23 28.35
N GLY A 31 -33.61 18.08 27.34
CA GLY A 31 -32.59 19.15 27.36
C GLY A 31 -31.11 18.76 27.46
N SER A 32 -30.80 17.48 27.57
CA SER A 32 -29.43 16.96 27.67
C SER A 32 -29.17 16.09 26.45
N LEU A 33 -28.14 16.44 25.67
CA LEU A 33 -27.58 15.60 24.60
C LEU A 33 -26.85 14.36 25.18
N ALA A 34 -27.24 13.88 26.36
CA ALA A 34 -26.62 12.72 26.99
C ALA A 34 -26.97 11.48 26.17
N VAL A 35 -26.00 11.06 25.36
CA VAL A 35 -26.04 9.79 24.63
C VAL A 35 -26.14 8.66 25.64
N ASP A 36 -27.11 7.77 25.44
CA ASP A 36 -27.20 6.53 26.20
C ASP A 36 -25.93 5.70 25.94
N PRO A 37 -25.12 5.38 26.97
CA PRO A 37 -23.94 4.52 26.82
C PRO A 37 -24.28 3.12 26.28
N ASN A 38 -25.54 2.70 26.36
CA ASN A 38 -26.03 1.44 25.81
C ASN A 38 -26.41 1.52 24.33
N ASN A 39 -26.25 2.68 23.68
CA ASN A 39 -26.52 2.82 22.26
C ASN A 39 -25.53 1.97 21.44
N PRO A 40 -26.01 1.05 20.58
CA PRO A 40 -25.13 0.20 19.79
C PRO A 40 -24.16 0.99 18.92
N ALA A 41 -24.57 2.15 18.38
CA ALA A 41 -23.69 3.00 17.57
C ALA A 41 -22.55 3.63 18.39
N TYR A 42 -22.74 3.88 19.69
CA TYR A 42 -21.67 4.36 20.56
C TYR A 42 -20.62 3.28 20.78
N SER A 43 -21.07 2.05 21.08
CA SER A 43 -20.20 0.91 21.38
C SER A 43 -19.27 0.48 20.23
N GLU A 44 -19.57 0.86 18.99
CA GLU A 44 -18.77 0.54 17.81
C GLU A 44 -17.67 1.56 17.49
N THR A 45 -17.69 2.74 18.14
CA THR A 45 -16.85 3.88 17.72
C THR A 45 -15.54 4.02 18.49
N ASP A 46 -15.40 3.34 19.63
CA ASP A 46 -14.27 3.48 20.59
C ASP A 46 -13.98 4.94 21.00
N LEU A 47 -14.96 5.84 20.86
CA LEU A 47 -14.84 7.25 21.22
C LEU A 47 -15.25 7.49 22.67
N GLU A 48 -14.67 8.52 23.30
CA GLU A 48 -15.18 9.00 24.58
C GLU A 48 -16.56 9.67 24.40
N VAL A 49 -17.36 9.71 25.46
CA VAL A 49 -18.73 10.28 25.43
C VAL A 49 -18.71 11.72 24.91
N ASP A 50 -17.75 12.53 25.33
CA ASP A 50 -17.64 13.93 24.92
C ASP A 50 -17.28 14.06 23.42
N GLU A 51 -16.34 13.25 22.93
CA GLU A 51 -15.95 13.21 21.51
C GLU A 51 -17.12 12.73 20.62
N PHE A 52 -17.85 11.72 21.08
CA PHE A 52 -19.04 11.23 20.38
C PHE A 52 -20.14 12.30 20.32
N ASN A 53 -20.36 13.04 21.40
CA ASN A 53 -21.33 14.14 21.44
C ASN A 53 -20.91 15.30 20.52
N GLU A 54 -19.63 15.66 20.50
CA GLU A 54 -19.09 16.67 19.59
C GLU A 54 -19.26 16.23 18.12
N ALA A 55 -18.91 14.99 17.81
CA ALA A 55 -19.13 14.38 16.50
C ALA A 55 -20.61 14.40 16.10
N MET A 56 -21.53 14.01 17.00
CA MET A 56 -22.96 14.05 16.75
C MET A 56 -23.48 15.48 16.52
N SER A 57 -22.99 16.47 17.28
CA SER A 57 -23.32 17.88 17.04
C SER A 57 -22.85 18.31 15.65
N PHE A 58 -21.62 17.97 15.28
CA PHE A 58 -21.09 18.26 13.95
C PHE A 58 -21.92 17.62 12.82
N LEU A 59 -22.30 16.34 12.97
CA LEU A 59 -23.13 15.63 12.00
C LEU A 59 -24.51 16.27 11.82
N ARG A 60 -25.11 16.73 12.91
CA ARG A 60 -26.37 17.48 12.90
C ARG A 60 -26.20 18.84 12.22
N ASP A 61 -25.20 19.61 12.64
CA ASP A 61 -24.97 20.98 12.16
C ASP A 61 -24.60 21.01 10.66
N THR A 62 -23.99 19.94 10.15
CA THR A 62 -23.68 19.74 8.71
C THR A 62 -24.82 19.13 7.90
N GLY A 63 -25.93 18.76 8.54
CA GLY A 63 -27.10 18.14 7.92
C GLY A 63 -26.87 16.73 7.40
N LEU A 64 -25.87 16.01 7.94
CA LEU A 64 -25.63 14.60 7.63
C LEU A 64 -26.56 13.67 8.43
N VAL A 65 -27.03 14.17 9.57
CA VAL A 65 -28.02 13.50 10.43
C VAL A 65 -29.10 14.52 10.81
N GLU A 66 -30.35 14.08 10.89
CA GLU A 66 -31.50 14.88 11.32
C GLU A 66 -32.22 14.22 12.50
N ILE A 67 -32.96 15.03 13.28
CA ILE A 67 -33.86 14.54 14.34
C ILE A 67 -35.28 14.85 13.88
N PRO A 68 -35.99 13.92 13.22
CA PRO A 68 -37.41 14.05 13.04
C PRO A 68 -38.06 13.96 14.43
N GLN A 69 -39.26 14.54 14.56
CA GLN A 69 -40.03 14.83 15.79
C GLN A 69 -40.12 13.74 16.89
N SER A 70 -39.58 12.55 16.66
CA SER A 70 -39.54 11.38 17.52
C SER A 70 -38.22 11.19 18.31
N ASP A 71 -37.48 12.26 18.64
CA ASP A 71 -36.22 12.18 19.43
C ASP A 71 -35.14 11.23 18.90
N HIS A 72 -35.26 10.82 17.64
CA HIS A 72 -34.39 9.84 17.02
C HIS A 72 -33.50 10.46 15.97
N TYR A 73 -32.22 10.09 15.97
CA TYR A 73 -31.31 10.47 14.88
C TYR A 73 -31.56 9.61 13.64
N ILE A 74 -31.72 10.24 12.49
CA ILE A 74 -31.83 9.59 11.17
C ILE A 74 -30.74 10.13 10.25
N ILE A 75 -30.02 9.24 9.56
CA ILE A 75 -29.06 9.65 8.54
C ILE A 75 -29.80 10.25 7.35
N THR A 76 -29.43 11.47 6.95
CA THR A 76 -30.03 12.12 5.79
C THR A 76 -29.52 11.48 4.49
N GLY A 77 -30.19 11.72 3.36
CA GLY A 77 -29.69 11.27 2.06
C GLY A 77 -28.26 11.75 1.76
N LYS A 78 -27.88 12.94 2.26
CA LYS A 78 -26.52 13.47 2.17
C LYS A 78 -25.54 12.65 3.01
N GLY A 79 -25.89 12.33 4.26
CA GLY A 79 -25.09 11.47 5.13
C GLY A 79 -24.86 10.08 4.53
N PHE A 80 -25.91 9.50 3.92
CA PHE A 80 -25.82 8.22 3.23
C PHE A 80 -24.82 8.28 2.06
N SER A 81 -24.89 9.31 1.20
CA SER A 81 -23.94 9.48 0.10
C SER A 81 -22.50 9.59 0.57
N VAL A 82 -22.24 10.35 1.65
CA VAL A 82 -20.88 10.51 2.20
C VAL A 82 -20.31 9.17 2.67
N VAL A 83 -21.10 8.38 3.41
CA VAL A 83 -20.66 7.05 3.86
C VAL A 83 -20.45 6.11 2.68
N HIS A 84 -21.36 6.12 1.72
CA HIS A 84 -21.28 5.27 0.55
C HIS A 84 -20.02 5.55 -0.28
N ASP A 85 -19.76 6.83 -0.57
CA ASP A 85 -18.57 7.28 -1.31
C ASP A 85 -17.28 6.90 -0.58
N TRP A 86 -17.25 7.06 0.75
CA TRP A 86 -16.10 6.68 1.54
C TRP A 86 -15.84 5.16 1.49
N LYS A 87 -16.88 4.33 1.66
CA LYS A 87 -16.76 2.87 1.53
C LYS A 87 -16.28 2.46 0.14
N GLN A 88 -16.79 3.11 -0.91
CA GLN A 88 -16.35 2.86 -2.28
C GLN A 88 -14.87 3.20 -2.48
N ARG A 89 -14.40 4.35 -1.97
CA ARG A 89 -12.98 4.73 -2.02
C ARG A 89 -12.10 3.72 -1.28
N GLN A 90 -12.53 3.28 -0.10
CA GLN A 90 -11.77 2.28 0.67
C GLN A 90 -11.62 0.96 -0.10
N GLN A 91 -12.69 0.52 -0.78
CA GLN A 91 -12.65 -0.67 -1.63
C GLN A 91 -11.72 -0.49 -2.84
N GLN A 92 -11.76 0.67 -3.49
CA GLN A 92 -10.85 1.00 -4.60
C GLN A 92 -9.39 0.98 -4.15
N THR A 93 -9.05 1.66 -3.07
CA THR A 93 -7.69 1.68 -2.51
C THR A 93 -7.20 0.28 -2.16
N ARG A 94 -8.07 -0.57 -1.57
CA ARG A 94 -7.73 -1.97 -1.29
C ARG A 94 -7.49 -2.77 -2.57
N ALA A 95 -8.34 -2.60 -3.58
CA ALA A 95 -8.19 -3.26 -4.88
C ALA A 95 -6.90 -2.81 -5.60
N GLU A 96 -6.59 -1.53 -5.59
CA GLU A 96 -5.36 -0.95 -6.17
C GLU A 96 -4.11 -1.43 -5.43
N THR A 97 -4.15 -1.45 -4.09
CA THR A 97 -3.04 -1.99 -3.28
C THR A 97 -2.79 -3.46 -3.59
N GLN A 98 -3.85 -4.26 -3.75
CA GLN A 98 -3.71 -5.66 -4.16
C GLN A 98 -3.16 -5.80 -5.58
N ARG A 99 -3.61 -4.96 -6.52
CA ARG A 99 -3.06 -4.93 -7.89
C ARG A 99 -1.57 -4.57 -7.89
N SER A 100 -1.18 -3.55 -7.13
CA SER A 100 0.21 -3.13 -6.96
C SER A 100 1.08 -4.24 -6.36
N LYS A 101 0.61 -4.91 -5.29
CA LYS A 101 1.31 -6.08 -4.71
C LYS A 101 1.52 -7.21 -5.72
N ARG A 102 0.49 -7.50 -6.54
CA ARG A 102 0.61 -8.51 -7.60
C ARG A 102 1.61 -8.10 -8.67
N GLN A 103 1.59 -6.84 -9.10
CA GLN A 103 2.53 -6.32 -10.10
C GLN A 103 3.97 -6.32 -9.59
N ASN A 104 4.21 -5.98 -8.32
CA ASN A 104 5.56 -6.02 -7.75
C ASN A 104 6.14 -7.45 -7.77
N ASN A 105 5.33 -8.46 -7.42
CA ASN A 105 5.75 -9.85 -7.51
C ASN A 105 6.06 -10.28 -8.95
N VAL A 106 5.24 -9.85 -9.92
CA VAL A 106 5.49 -10.13 -11.35
C VAL A 106 6.79 -9.48 -11.82
N ASN A 107 7.01 -8.20 -11.49
CA ASN A 107 8.23 -7.49 -11.87
C ASN A 107 9.47 -8.15 -11.26
N ARG A 108 9.38 -8.63 -10.02
CA ARG A 108 10.48 -9.35 -9.37
C ARG A 108 10.81 -10.67 -10.07
N ILE A 109 9.79 -11.42 -10.49
CA ILE A 109 9.99 -12.67 -11.25
C ILE A 109 10.64 -12.38 -12.61
N ILE A 110 10.15 -11.37 -13.32
CA ILE A 110 10.73 -10.94 -14.61
C ILE A 110 12.19 -10.50 -14.43
N GLY A 111 12.50 -9.78 -13.34
CA GLY A 111 13.86 -9.39 -12.98
C GLY A 111 14.78 -10.60 -12.79
N TYR A 112 14.36 -11.60 -12.01
CA TYR A 112 15.15 -12.82 -11.81
C TYR A 112 15.31 -13.65 -13.09
N LEU A 113 14.28 -13.74 -13.93
CA LEU A 113 14.38 -14.43 -15.21
C LEU A 113 15.40 -13.75 -16.14
N THR A 114 15.36 -12.42 -16.20
CA THR A 114 16.29 -11.63 -17.03
C THR A 114 17.72 -11.78 -16.53
N LEU A 115 17.94 -11.70 -15.22
CA LEU A 115 19.26 -11.95 -14.61
C LEU A 115 19.76 -13.37 -14.88
N GLY A 116 18.89 -14.37 -14.79
CA GLY A 116 19.23 -15.76 -15.10
C GLY A 116 19.66 -15.97 -16.54
N LEU A 117 18.96 -15.34 -17.50
CA LEU A 117 19.32 -15.39 -18.93
C LEU A 117 20.66 -14.71 -19.22
N VAL A 118 20.92 -13.55 -18.59
CA VAL A 118 22.21 -12.87 -18.70
C VAL A 118 23.33 -13.72 -18.10
N ALA A 119 23.08 -14.37 -16.95
CA ALA A 119 24.04 -15.26 -16.31
C ALA A 119 24.37 -16.49 -17.19
N ILE A 120 23.36 -17.14 -17.79
CA ILE A 120 23.58 -18.28 -18.71
C ILE A 120 24.36 -17.84 -19.94
N SER A 121 24.04 -16.67 -20.51
CA SER A 121 24.75 -16.13 -21.67
C SER A 121 26.21 -15.84 -21.34
N ALA A 122 26.48 -15.28 -20.15
CA ALA A 122 27.83 -15.07 -19.66
C ALA A 122 28.58 -16.40 -19.51
N ILE A 123 27.97 -17.41 -18.88
CA ILE A 123 28.57 -18.75 -18.73
C ILE A 123 28.90 -19.37 -20.09
N ASN A 124 27.99 -19.27 -21.06
CA ASN A 124 28.22 -19.81 -22.41
C ASN A 124 29.40 -19.10 -23.11
N ALA A 125 29.50 -17.78 -22.99
CA ALA A 125 30.63 -17.02 -23.55
C ALA A 125 31.98 -17.40 -22.90
N VAL A 126 31.97 -17.68 -21.59
CA VAL A 126 33.15 -18.22 -20.89
C VAL A 126 33.49 -19.61 -21.39
N ALA A 127 32.50 -20.51 -21.43
CA ALA A 127 32.69 -21.91 -21.81
C ALA A 127 33.20 -22.04 -23.26
N SER A 128 32.67 -21.24 -24.20
CA SER A 128 33.16 -21.21 -25.58
C SER A 128 34.60 -20.72 -25.67
N SER A 129 34.96 -19.72 -24.85
CA SER A 129 36.32 -19.18 -24.79
C SER A 129 37.30 -20.21 -24.19
N VAL A 130 36.90 -20.93 -23.15
CA VAL A 130 37.72 -22.01 -22.55
C VAL A 130 37.85 -23.21 -23.49
N ALA A 131 36.77 -23.58 -24.19
CA ALA A 131 36.79 -24.67 -25.16
C ALA A 131 37.72 -24.40 -26.35
N SER A 132 37.76 -23.15 -26.85
CA SER A 132 38.68 -22.78 -27.94
C SER A 132 40.16 -22.82 -27.51
N ILE A 133 40.44 -22.57 -26.23
CA ILE A 133 41.79 -22.71 -25.66
C ILE A 133 42.22 -24.18 -25.65
N ASN A 134 41.32 -25.11 -25.30
CA ASN A 134 41.62 -26.54 -25.25
C ASN A 134 41.73 -27.20 -26.64
N SER A 135 40.97 -26.76 -27.64
CA SER A 135 40.99 -27.36 -28.99
C SER A 135 42.23 -26.98 -29.83
N THR A 136 43.01 -25.98 -29.39
CA THR A 136 44.13 -25.44 -30.17
C THR A 136 45.50 -26.00 -29.72
N GLY A 137 45.54 -26.94 -28.77
CA GLY A 137 46.79 -27.62 -28.40
C GLY A 137 47.87 -26.68 -27.85
N VAL A 138 47.49 -25.55 -27.25
CA VAL A 138 48.44 -24.62 -26.65
C VAL A 138 48.71 -25.05 -25.21
N PHE A 139 49.77 -25.84 -25.08
CA PHE A 139 50.48 -26.12 -23.83
C PHE A 139 50.78 -24.81 -23.10
N PHE A 140 50.37 -24.72 -21.83
CA PHE A 140 50.73 -23.73 -20.81
C PHE A 140 51.76 -22.67 -21.20
N GLY A 141 51.27 -21.56 -21.76
CA GLY A 141 51.95 -20.27 -21.76
C GLY A 141 50.88 -19.24 -21.47
N PHE A 142 50.63 -18.94 -20.19
CA PHE A 142 49.77 -17.84 -19.78
C PHE A 142 50.41 -16.53 -20.27
N SER A 143 50.16 -16.16 -21.52
CA SER A 143 50.49 -14.83 -22.01
C SER A 143 49.60 -13.81 -21.30
N TYR A 144 50.11 -12.61 -21.11
CA TYR A 144 49.42 -11.47 -20.49
C TYR A 144 48.06 -11.17 -21.14
N GLU A 145 47.85 -11.60 -22.38
CA GLU A 145 46.60 -11.47 -23.14
C GLU A 145 45.49 -12.41 -22.65
N SER A 146 45.81 -13.53 -21.99
CA SER A 146 44.77 -14.41 -21.40
C SER A 146 44.24 -13.87 -20.07
N TRP A 147 45.05 -13.08 -19.36
CA TRP A 147 44.69 -12.47 -18.08
C TRP A 147 43.61 -11.40 -18.24
N SER A 148 43.60 -10.65 -19.36
CA SER A 148 42.57 -9.64 -19.61
C SER A 148 41.18 -10.24 -19.76
N ILE A 149 41.05 -11.47 -20.25
CA ILE A 149 39.77 -12.17 -20.37
C ILE A 149 39.24 -12.54 -18.97
N ILE A 150 40.11 -13.05 -18.10
CA ILE A 150 39.75 -13.41 -16.71
C ILE A 150 39.36 -12.16 -15.92
N VAL A 151 40.11 -11.05 -16.07
CA VAL A 151 39.82 -9.77 -15.41
C VAL A 151 38.53 -9.14 -15.96
N ALA A 152 38.28 -9.21 -17.26
CA ALA A 152 37.02 -8.78 -17.86
C ALA A 152 35.82 -9.57 -17.32
N LEU A 153 35.97 -10.89 -17.13
CA LEU A 153 34.91 -11.71 -16.54
C LEU A 153 34.68 -11.44 -15.06
N LEU A 154 35.75 -11.24 -14.29
CA LEU A 154 35.66 -10.85 -12.88
C LEU A 154 35.00 -9.48 -12.71
N SER A 155 35.34 -8.51 -13.55
CA SER A 155 34.71 -7.18 -13.51
C SER A 155 33.22 -7.22 -13.86
N ILE A 156 32.81 -8.07 -14.81
CA ILE A 156 31.39 -8.31 -15.11
C ILE A 156 30.68 -8.94 -13.89
N LEU A 157 31.28 -9.95 -13.25
CA LEU A 157 30.73 -10.58 -12.05
C LEU A 157 30.59 -9.59 -10.89
N VAL A 158 31.60 -8.74 -10.65
CA VAL A 158 31.57 -7.69 -9.64
C VAL A 158 30.49 -6.65 -9.95
N ALA A 159 30.37 -6.21 -11.21
CA ALA A 159 29.33 -5.26 -11.62
C ALA A 159 27.91 -5.84 -11.44
N ILE A 160 27.71 -7.14 -11.73
CA ILE A 160 26.45 -7.84 -11.48
C ILE A 160 26.18 -7.92 -9.96
N GLY A 161 27.19 -8.25 -9.15
CA GLY A 161 27.07 -8.30 -7.68
C GLY A 161 26.64 -6.96 -7.08
N ILE A 162 27.31 -5.86 -7.47
CA ILE A 162 26.97 -4.50 -7.03
C ILE A 162 25.56 -4.11 -7.48
N GLY A 163 25.17 -4.47 -8.72
CA GLY A 163 23.82 -4.21 -9.22
C GLY A 163 22.73 -4.92 -8.40
N ILE A 164 22.99 -6.17 -7.97
CA ILE A 164 22.05 -6.93 -7.12
C ILE A 164 21.93 -6.30 -5.73
N GLU A 165 23.04 -5.90 -5.11
CA GLU A 165 23.03 -5.21 -3.81
C GLU A 165 22.35 -3.84 -3.89
N ALA A 166 22.54 -3.09 -4.98
CA ALA A 166 21.87 -1.80 -5.21
C ALA A 166 20.35 -1.94 -5.40
N VAL A 167 19.88 -3.05 -5.98
CA VAL A 167 18.45 -3.38 -6.07
C VAL A 167 17.90 -3.86 -4.73
N GLN A 168 18.64 -4.68 -3.97
CA GLN A 168 18.19 -5.15 -2.65
C GLN A 168 18.15 -4.05 -1.60
N SER A 169 19.09 -3.10 -1.65
CA SER A 169 19.14 -1.94 -0.75
C SER A 169 18.12 -0.85 -1.07
N GLY A 170 17.36 -0.99 -2.17
CA GLY A 170 16.36 -0.01 -2.60
C GLY A 170 16.93 1.26 -3.21
N ILE A 171 18.25 1.36 -3.41
CA ILE A 171 18.93 2.52 -4.02
C ILE A 171 18.51 2.69 -5.48
N LEU A 172 18.29 1.58 -6.19
CA LEU A 172 17.75 1.55 -7.55
C LEU A 172 16.27 1.13 -7.55
N ASN A 173 15.50 1.44 -6.52
CA ASN A 173 14.05 1.33 -6.61
C ASN A 173 13.54 2.53 -7.42
N PRO A 174 13.14 2.38 -8.70
CA PRO A 174 12.68 3.49 -9.54
C PRO A 174 11.35 4.10 -9.06
N TYR A 175 10.80 3.56 -7.96
CA TYR A 175 9.56 4.01 -7.36
C TYR A 175 9.87 4.54 -5.95
N ASN A 176 10.30 5.80 -5.87
CA ASN A 176 10.26 6.57 -4.64
C ASN A 176 8.90 7.29 -4.57
N PRO A 177 7.91 6.77 -3.82
CA PRO A 177 6.57 7.36 -3.77
C PRO A 177 6.52 8.73 -3.09
N GLU A 178 7.62 9.20 -2.48
CA GLU A 178 7.68 10.52 -1.85
C GLU A 178 7.83 11.67 -2.86
N GLU A 179 8.34 11.43 -4.07
CA GLU A 179 8.61 12.51 -5.04
C GLU A 179 7.37 12.98 -5.84
N ILE A 180 6.21 12.33 -5.67
CA ILE A 180 4.96 12.66 -6.39
C ILE A 180 4.02 13.55 -5.54
N ARG A 181 4.38 13.87 -4.28
CA ARG A 181 3.50 14.61 -3.37
C ARG A 181 3.69 16.13 -3.31
N GLU A 182 4.65 16.73 -4.01
CA GLU A 182 4.90 18.18 -3.91
C GLU A 182 4.12 19.07 -4.89
N ASP A 183 3.39 18.51 -5.87
CA ASP A 183 2.75 19.30 -6.94
C ASP A 183 1.20 19.31 -6.93
N SER A 184 0.55 18.99 -5.79
CA SER A 184 -0.93 19.02 -5.69
C SER A 184 -1.47 19.74 -4.48
#